data_AF-A0A1A8IEI3-F1
#
_entry.id   AF-A0A1A8IEI3-F1
#
_cell.length_a   1.000
_cell.length_b   1.000
_cell.length_c   1.000
_cell.angle_alpha   90.00
_cell.angle_beta   90.00
_cell.angle_gamma   90.00
#
_symmetry.space_group_name_H-M   'P 1'
#
loop_
_entity.id
_entity.type
_entity.pdbx_description
1 polymer ?
#
loop_
_entity_poly.entity_id
_entity_poly.type
_entity_poly.pdbx_seq_one_letter_code
_entity_poly.pdbx_strand_id
1 'polypeptide(L)' 'MSQPVQEDVHMQRPAVKEEDLTEAKTKLGSSEAAKSKTFEVMEECEKMGKAAPSVFSGA' A
#
# COMPACT_ATOMS: atom_id res chain seq x y z
N MET A 1 2.58 -9.70 -35.00
CA MET A 1 3.35 -9.55 -33.75
C MET A 1 2.77 -10.52 -32.74
N SER A 2 3.32 -11.73 -32.66
CA SER A 2 2.87 -12.74 -31.70
C SER A 2 3.44 -12.37 -30.34
N GLN A 3 2.58 -12.05 -29.36
CA GLN A 3 3.00 -12.07 -27.97
C GLN A 3 3.31 -13.52 -27.59
N PRO A 4 4.45 -13.82 -26.96
CA PRO A 4 4.65 -15.14 -26.38
C PRO A 4 3.62 -15.30 -25.25
N VAL A 5 2.94 -16.44 -25.26
CA VAL A 5 2.15 -16.94 -24.13
C VAL A 5 3.08 -16.89 -22.93
N GLN A 6 2.86 -15.92 -22.02
CA GLN A 6 3.40 -16.01 -20.68
C GLN A 6 2.73 -17.24 -20.12
N GLU A 7 3.47 -18.34 -20.13
CA GLU A 7 3.17 -19.53 -19.36
C GLU A 7 2.82 -19.01 -17.98
N ASP A 8 1.55 -19.18 -17.61
CA ASP A 8 1.05 -18.94 -16.28
C ASP A 8 1.78 -19.95 -15.39
N VAL A 9 3.02 -19.61 -15.05
CA VAL A 9 3.69 -20.11 -13.87
C VAL A 9 2.83 -19.52 -12.77
N HIS A 10 1.73 -20.20 -12.48
CA HIS A 10 1.02 -20.13 -11.23
C HIS A 10 2.10 -20.45 -10.20
N MET A 11 2.85 -19.43 -9.79
CA MET A 11 3.74 -19.48 -8.65
C MET A 11 2.80 -19.75 -7.50
N GLN A 12 2.61 -21.02 -7.20
CA GLN A 12 1.71 -21.46 -6.16
C GLN A 12 2.27 -20.87 -4.89
N ARG A 13 1.65 -19.77 -4.42
CA ARG A 13 2.10 -19.10 -3.21
C ARG A 13 2.11 -20.17 -2.13
N PRO A 14 3.22 -20.29 -1.38
CA PRO A 14 3.26 -21.18 -0.23
C PRO A 14 2.04 -20.96 0.64
N ALA A 15 1.47 -22.04 1.16
CA ALA A 15 0.34 -21.97 2.07
C ALA A 15 0.74 -21.10 3.27
N VAL A 16 0.07 -19.97 3.44
CA VAL A 16 0.32 -19.06 4.54
C VAL A 16 -0.41 -19.58 5.77
N LYS A 17 0.28 -19.76 6.90
CA LYS A 17 -0.36 -20.15 8.16
C LYS A 17 -0.86 -18.92 8.92
N GLU A 18 -1.84 -19.13 9.79
CA GLU A 18 -2.39 -18.06 10.64
C GLU A 18 -1.34 -17.45 11.58
N GLU A 19 -0.42 -18.28 12.06
CA GLU A 19 0.70 -17.87 12.93
C GLU A 19 1.64 -16.90 12.19
N ASP A 20 1.98 -17.21 10.93
CA ASP A 20 2.82 -16.37 10.07
C ASP A 20 2.18 -15.00 9.83
N LEU A 21 0.85 -14.97 9.63
CA LEU A 21 0.10 -13.72 9.47
C LEU A 21 0.09 -12.89 10.76
N THR A 22 -0.05 -13.55 11.89
CA THR A 22 -0.11 -12.89 13.20
C THR A 22 1.24 -12.27 13.55
N GLU A 23 2.33 -12.99 13.34
CA GLU A 23 3.70 -12.47 13.52
C GLU A 23 4.01 -11.34 12.51
N ALA A 24 3.57 -11.46 11.26
CA ALA A 24 3.77 -10.39 10.28
C ALA A 24 3.02 -9.11 10.68
N LYS A 25 1.77 -9.22 11.12
CA LYS A 25 0.97 -8.05 11.56
C LYS A 25 1.62 -7.33 12.74
N THR A 26 2.15 -8.07 13.71
CA THR A 26 2.84 -7.45 14.85
C THR A 26 4.14 -6.77 14.41
N LYS A 27 4.93 -7.39 13.53
CA LYS A 27 6.18 -6.80 12.99
C LYS A 27 5.95 -5.59 12.10
N LEU A 28 4.88 -5.58 11.31
CA LEU A 28 4.56 -4.49 10.38
C LEU A 28 4.01 -3.24 11.08
N GLY A 29 3.84 -3.26 12.40
CA GLY A 29 3.35 -2.11 13.15
C GLY A 29 1.91 -1.75 12.80
N SER A 30 1.12 -2.69 12.25
CA SER A 30 -0.24 -2.42 11.75
C SER A 30 -1.24 -2.06 12.85
N SER A 31 -0.82 -2.12 14.11
CA SER A 31 -1.64 -1.76 15.27
C SER A 31 -1.58 -0.27 15.61
N GLU A 32 -0.58 0.47 15.14
CA GLU A 32 -0.45 1.90 15.42
C GLU A 32 -0.76 2.70 14.16
N ALA A 33 -1.58 3.74 14.31
CA ALA A 33 -1.81 4.68 13.22
C ALA A 33 -0.44 5.20 12.74
N ALA A 34 -0.24 5.26 11.43
CA ALA A 34 1.03 5.69 10.88
C ALA A 34 1.24 7.18 11.17
N LYS A 35 1.97 7.49 12.26
CA LYS A 35 2.26 8.85 12.74
C LYS A 35 3.37 9.52 11.91
N SER A 36 3.20 9.55 10.59
CA SER A 36 4.10 10.32 9.71
C SER A 36 3.39 11.56 9.22
N LYS A 37 4.15 12.64 9.04
CA LYS A 37 3.64 13.90 8.51
C LYS A 37 2.96 13.73 7.15
N THR A 38 3.37 12.73 6.36
CA THR A 38 2.75 12.41 5.07
C THR A 38 1.32 11.86 5.24
N PHE A 39 1.07 11.03 6.25
CA PHE A 39 -0.27 10.50 6.52
C PHE A 39 -1.20 11.58 7.08
N GLU A 40 -0.68 12.46 7.94
CA GLU A 40 -1.41 13.61 8.46
C GLU A 40 -1.87 14.55 7.32
N VAL A 41 -0.97 14.88 6.40
CA VAL A 41 -1.30 15.70 5.22
C VAL A 41 -2.33 15.01 4.32
N MET A 42 -2.23 13.68 4.16
CA MET A 42 -3.19 12.90 3.37
C MET A 42 -4.61 12.95 3.97
N GLU A 43 -4.73 12.74 5.29
CA GLU A 43 -6.01 12.82 6.01
C GLU A 43 -6.62 14.23 5.93
N GLU A 44 -5.80 15.27 6.07
CA GLU A 44 -6.23 16.66 5.94
C GLU A 44 -6.82 16.94 4.55
N CYS A 45 -6.15 16.47 3.49
CA CYS A 45 -6.61 16.63 2.11
C CYS A 45 -7.94 15.91 1.85
N GLU A 46 -8.09 14.68 2.35
CA GLU A 46 -9.33 13.91 2.26
C GLU A 46 -10.49 14.65 2.95
N LYS A 47 -10.27 15.13 4.19
CA LYS A 47 -11.27 15.90 4.94
C LYS A 47 -11.66 17.21 4.26
N MET A 48 -10.70 17.89 3.62
CA MET A 48 -10.95 19.12 2.87
C MET A 48 -11.67 18.85 1.53
N GLY A 49 -11.69 17.61 1.06
CA GLY A 49 -12.17 17.23 -0.27
C GLY A 49 -11.29 17.78 -1.40
N LYS A 50 -10.00 18.00 -1.16
CA LYS A 50 -9.05 18.62 -2.10
C LYS A 50 -7.80 17.78 -2.24
N ALA A 51 -7.21 17.77 -3.43
CA ALA A 51 -5.92 17.12 -3.64
C ALA A 51 -4.80 17.86 -2.88
N ALA A 52 -3.74 17.12 -2.50
CA ALA A 52 -2.58 17.69 -1.85
C ALA A 52 -1.93 18.78 -2.72
N PRO A 53 -1.52 19.92 -2.13
CA PRO A 53 -0.90 21.00 -2.87
C PRO A 53 0.41 20.50 -3.51
N SER A 54 0.51 20.64 -4.83
CA SER A 54 1.67 20.22 -5.61
C SER A 54 2.49 21.43 -6.04
N VAL A 55 3.80 21.38 -5.80
CA VAL A 55 4.75 22.39 -6.28
C VAL A 55 4.89 22.42 -7.81
N PHE A 56 4.35 21.40 -8.51
CA PHE A 56 4.29 21.34 -9.97
C PHE A 56 2.98 21.92 -10.52
N SER A 57 1.98 22.12 -9.67
CA SER A 57 0.70 22.73 -10.04
C SER A 57 0.82 24.25 -9.90
N GLY A 58 1.70 24.86 -10.69
CA GLY A 58 1.75 26.31 -10.79
C GLY A 58 0.47 26.83 -11.43
N ALA A 59 -0.41 27.41 -10.62
CA ALA A 59 -1.56 28.23 -11.03
C ALA A 59 -1.75 29.37 -10.02
#